data_AF-D7VK46-F1
#
_entry.id   AF-D7VK46-F1
#
_cell.length_a   1.000
_cell.length_b   1.000
_cell.length_c   1.000
_cell.angle_alpha   90.00
_cell.angle_beta   90.00
_cell.angle_gamma   90.00
#
_symmetry.space_group_name_H-M   'P 1'
#
loop_
_entity.id
_entity.type
_entity.pdbx_description
1 polymer ?
#
loop_
_entity_poly.entity_id
_entity_poly.type
_entity_poly.pdbx_seq_one_letter_code
_entity_poly.pdbx_strand_id
1 'polypeptide(L)'
;MKSIVTIAIAGLLCYFIFRCINTSAQAGRTADNRLQMRMHAAYMYFGYCCLMICAGIVGGVIYDYPKIDAVAAVLAISIFLLFGVLGVYNLKLYYVHTVLYNEDHITCYNTRGKAKVFYWKDIRHAVYNGYTGSIRLYSSRKEHIIIHHDLGGIDDFYQEFYRQKPHIAQKVKIRILT
;
A
#
# COMPACT_ATOMS: atom_id res chain seq x y z
N MET A 1 21.67 32.35 -1.59
CA MET A 1 20.25 31.90 -1.62
C MET A 1 20.09 30.47 -2.12
N LYS A 2 20.59 30.10 -3.31
CA LYS A 2 20.40 28.74 -3.87
C LYS A 2 20.86 27.61 -2.91
N SER A 3 22.03 27.73 -2.29
CA SER A 3 22.58 26.69 -1.37
C SER A 3 21.79 26.51 -0.07
N ILE A 4 21.16 27.56 0.47
CA ILE A 4 20.35 27.48 1.69
C ILE A 4 19.05 26.71 1.40
N VAL A 5 18.45 26.96 0.23
CA VAL A 5 17.26 26.24 -0.24
C VAL A 5 17.59 24.75 -0.46
N THR A 6 18.76 24.43 -1.02
CA THR A 6 19.17 23.03 -1.22
C THR A 6 19.36 22.27 0.10
N ILE A 7 19.98 22.90 1.11
CA ILE A 7 20.19 22.31 2.43
C ILE A 7 18.85 22.10 3.15
N ALA A 8 17.92 23.06 3.03
CA ALA A 8 16.59 22.93 3.60
C ALA A 8 15.81 21.76 2.98
N ILE A 9 15.86 21.60 1.64
CA ILE A 9 15.23 20.49 0.92
C ILE A 9 15.85 19.15 1.32
N ALA A 10 17.18 19.07 1.40
CA ALA A 10 17.89 17.86 1.82
C ALA A 10 17.56 17.47 3.27
N GLY A 11 17.49 18.43 4.19
CA GLY A 11 17.10 18.19 5.58
C GLY A 11 15.65 17.70 5.70
N LEU A 12 14.74 18.28 4.91
CA LEU A 12 13.34 17.86 4.84
C LEU A 12 13.20 16.44 4.28
N LEU A 13 13.97 16.10 3.24
CA LEU A 13 14.07 14.74 2.68
C LEU A 13 14.63 13.75 3.71
N CYS A 14 15.72 14.06 4.40
CA CYS A 14 16.29 13.18 5.42
C CYS A 14 15.33 12.96 6.60
N TYR A 15 14.68 14.02 7.09
CA TYR A 15 13.64 13.90 8.12
C TYR A 15 12.47 13.03 7.64
N PHE A 16 12.05 13.22 6.39
CA PHE A 16 10.97 12.45 5.79
C PHE A 16 11.32 10.97 5.63
N ILE A 17 12.54 10.64 5.18
CA ILE A 17 13.05 9.28 5.09
C ILE A 17 13.10 8.65 6.49
N PHE A 18 13.64 9.37 7.48
CA PHE A 18 13.71 8.89 8.86
C PHE A 18 12.32 8.60 9.43
N ARG A 19 11.34 9.48 9.20
CA ARG A 19 9.95 9.27 9.63
C ARG A 19 9.28 8.12 8.87
N CYS A 20 9.56 7.95 7.58
CA CYS A 20 9.08 6.82 6.79
C CYS A 20 9.63 5.49 7.31
N ILE A 21 10.84 5.46 7.85
CA ILE A 21 11.45 4.26 8.45
C ILE A 21 10.87 4.00 9.84
N ASN A 22 10.65 5.05 10.65
CA ASN A 22 10.20 4.89 12.04
C ASN A 22 8.69 4.76 12.22
N THR A 23 7.88 5.04 11.20
CA THR A 23 6.42 4.89 11.32
C THR A 23 6.05 3.45 11.04
N SER A 24 6.18 2.57 12.04
CA SER A 24 5.76 1.18 11.93
C SER A 24 4.31 1.11 11.44
N ALA A 25 4.06 0.20 10.51
CA ALA A 25 2.70 -0.12 10.11
C ALA A 25 1.93 -0.59 11.34
N GLN A 26 0.97 0.21 11.80
CA GLN A 26 0.28 -0.04 13.06
C GLN A 26 -0.65 -1.26 12.89
N ALA A 27 -0.16 -2.41 13.34
CA ALA A 27 -1.01 -3.52 13.72
C ALA A 27 -1.67 -3.17 15.06
N GLY A 28 -3.00 -3.12 15.08
CA GLY A 28 -3.76 -2.82 16.29
C GLY A 28 -4.86 -3.84 16.48
N ARG A 29 -5.21 -4.13 17.73
CA ARG A 29 -6.45 -4.87 18.01
C ARG A 29 -7.63 -3.91 17.95
N THR A 30 -8.63 -4.23 17.14
CA THR A 30 -9.93 -3.55 17.17
C THR A 30 -10.66 -3.87 18.48
N ALA A 31 -11.64 -3.04 18.87
CA ALA A 31 -12.48 -3.28 20.04
C ALA A 31 -13.11 -4.69 20.08
N ASP A 32 -13.35 -5.29 18.91
CA ASP A 32 -13.87 -6.65 18.75
C ASP A 32 -12.79 -7.77 18.84
N ASN A 33 -11.62 -7.46 19.40
CA ASN A 33 -10.45 -8.36 19.51
C ASN A 33 -9.95 -8.93 18.17
N ARG A 34 -10.27 -8.27 17.04
CA ARG A 34 -9.74 -8.60 15.71
C ARG A 34 -8.39 -7.92 15.52
N LEU A 35 -7.43 -8.64 14.95
CA LEU A 35 -6.15 -8.02 14.59
C LEU A 35 -6.35 -7.28 13.27
N GLN A 36 -6.11 -5.96 13.31
CA GLN A 36 -6.22 -5.07 12.17
C GLN A 36 -4.83 -4.82 11.59
N MET A 37 -4.64 -5.25 10.35
CA MET A 37 -3.46 -4.98 9.54
C MET A 37 -3.72 -3.81 8.60
N ARG A 38 -2.79 -2.86 8.60
CA ARG A 38 -2.83 -1.64 7.77
C ARG A 38 -1.53 -1.49 7.00
N MET A 39 -1.60 -0.82 5.85
CA MET A 39 -0.41 -0.52 5.06
C MET A 39 0.57 0.37 5.81
N HIS A 40 1.86 0.22 5.51
CA HIS A 40 2.89 1.10 6.03
C HIS A 40 2.63 2.56 5.68
N ALA A 41 2.92 3.49 6.60
CA ALA A 41 2.77 4.93 6.37
C ALA A 41 3.63 5.46 5.21
N ALA A 42 4.66 4.71 4.81
CA ALA A 42 5.46 5.00 3.62
C ALA A 42 4.60 5.16 2.36
N TYR A 43 3.52 4.38 2.22
CA TYR A 43 2.57 4.50 1.11
C TYR A 43 1.80 5.83 1.13
N MET A 44 1.41 6.31 2.31
CA MET A 44 0.76 7.61 2.48
C MET A 44 1.69 8.73 2.04
N TYR A 45 2.91 8.70 2.56
CA TYR A 45 3.96 9.67 2.30
C TYR A 45 4.37 9.69 0.83
N PHE A 46 4.62 8.53 0.23
CA PHE A 46 4.93 8.40 -1.19
C PHE A 46 3.79 8.92 -2.07
N GLY A 47 2.54 8.61 -1.70
CA GLY A 47 1.35 9.14 -2.36
C GLY A 47 1.30 10.67 -2.37
N TYR A 48 1.49 11.31 -1.21
CA TYR A 48 1.53 12.77 -1.12
C TYR A 48 2.70 13.39 -1.88
N CYS A 49 3.90 12.80 -1.84
CA CYS A 49 5.05 13.28 -2.61
C CYS A 49 4.76 13.27 -4.12
N CYS A 50 4.18 12.19 -4.64
CA CYS A 50 3.78 12.11 -6.05
C CYS A 50 2.78 13.20 -6.43
N LEU A 51 1.77 13.44 -5.58
CA LEU A 51 0.78 14.48 -5.82
C LEU A 51 1.36 15.89 -5.74
N MET A 52 2.30 16.16 -4.83
CA MET A 52 2.97 17.47 -4.76
C MET A 52 3.82 17.76 -6.00
N ILE A 53 4.58 16.77 -6.49
CA ILE A 53 5.35 16.90 -7.75
C ILE A 53 4.40 17.17 -8.91
N CYS A 54 3.31 16.40 -8.99
CA CYS A 54 2.29 16.59 -10.03
C CYS A 54 1.67 17.99 -9.97
N ALA A 55 1.28 18.45 -8.78
CA ALA A 55 0.65 19.76 -8.59
C ALA A 55 1.62 20.91 -8.92
N GLY A 56 2.90 20.80 -8.54
CA GLY A 56 3.91 21.80 -8.85
C GLY A 56 4.15 21.95 -10.36
N ILE A 57 4.28 20.82 -11.08
CA ILE A 57 4.57 20.84 -12.51
C ILE A 57 3.33 21.27 -13.32
N VAL A 58 2.17 20.65 -13.06
CA VAL A 58 0.92 21.00 -13.76
C VAL A 58 0.50 22.43 -13.43
N GLY A 59 0.63 22.84 -12.16
CA GLY A 59 0.31 24.21 -11.73
C GLY A 59 1.23 25.26 -12.34
N GLY A 60 2.54 24.98 -12.44
CA GLY A 60 3.50 25.86 -13.11
C GLY A 60 3.17 26.04 -14.60
N VAL A 61 2.82 24.94 -15.28
CA VAL A 61 2.40 24.99 -16.68
C VAL A 61 1.11 25.81 -16.83
N ILE A 62 0.10 25.61 -15.98
CA ILE A 62 -1.15 26.40 -16.01
C ILE A 62 -0.89 27.89 -15.72
N TYR A 63 0.04 28.23 -14.82
CA TYR A 63 0.37 29.62 -14.51
C TYR A 63 0.98 30.35 -15.71
N ASP A 64 1.88 29.69 -16.44
CA ASP A 64 2.50 30.20 -17.66
C ASP A 64 1.71 29.87 -18.94
N TYR A 65 0.40 29.60 -18.83
CA TYR A 65 -0.47 29.19 -19.95
C TYR A 65 -0.31 30.00 -21.24
N PRO A 66 -0.17 31.35 -21.23
CA PRO A 66 0.00 32.14 -22.45
C PRO A 66 1.30 31.84 -23.22
N LYS A 67 2.26 31.16 -22.59
CA LYS A 67 3.59 30.84 -23.13
C LYS A 67 3.83 29.34 -23.29
N ILE A 68 2.81 28.50 -23.08
CA ILE A 68 2.93 27.05 -23.22
C ILE A 68 3.26 26.69 -24.67
N ASP A 69 4.33 25.93 -24.85
CA ASP A 69 4.60 25.20 -26.08
C ASP A 69 3.98 23.78 -26.02
N ALA A 70 3.87 23.14 -27.19
CA ALA A 70 3.30 21.79 -27.27
C ALA A 70 4.07 20.77 -26.42
N VAL A 71 5.39 20.96 -26.28
CA VAL A 71 6.26 20.06 -25.51
C VAL A 71 5.94 20.15 -24.02
N ALA A 72 5.83 21.36 -23.45
CA ALA A 72 5.45 21.54 -22.04
C ALA A 72 4.06 20.95 -21.74
N ALA A 73 3.10 21.11 -22.66
CA ALA A 73 1.77 20.53 -22.51
C ALA A 73 1.81 18.99 -22.46
N VAL A 74 2.53 18.35 -23.41
CA VAL A 74 2.68 16.88 -23.44
C VAL A 74 3.38 16.36 -22.19
N LEU A 75 4.42 17.06 -21.73
CA LEU A 75 5.15 16.70 -20.52
C LEU A 75 4.26 16.83 -19.27
N ALA A 76 3.47 17.89 -19.15
CA ALA A 76 2.52 18.09 -18.05
C ALA A 76 1.47 16.97 -17.99
N ILE A 77 0.88 16.61 -19.13
CA ILE A 77 -0.09 15.51 -19.23
C ILE A 77 0.57 14.17 -18.85
N SER A 78 1.77 13.90 -19.35
CA SER A 78 2.51 12.67 -19.05
C SER A 78 2.82 12.54 -17.56
N ILE A 79 3.24 13.64 -16.93
CA ILE A 79 3.51 13.70 -15.49
C ILE A 79 2.22 13.57 -14.67
N PHE A 80 1.13 14.19 -15.10
CA PHE A 80 -0.17 14.02 -14.46
C PHE A 80 -0.63 12.56 -14.49
N LEU A 81 -0.52 11.90 -15.64
CA LEU A 81 -0.88 10.49 -15.77
C LEU A 81 0.02 9.58 -14.95
N LEU A 82 1.32 9.87 -14.88
CA LEU A 82 2.26 9.03 -14.15
C LEU A 82 2.19 9.27 -12.64
N PHE A 83 2.39 10.50 -12.18
CA PHE A 83 2.46 10.83 -10.75
C PHE A 83 1.11 11.11 -10.11
N GLY A 84 0.16 11.70 -10.85
CA GLY A 84 -1.19 11.94 -10.35
C GLY A 84 -1.92 10.63 -10.08
N VAL A 85 -2.00 9.75 -11.08
CA VAL A 85 -2.68 8.45 -10.94
C VAL A 85 -1.98 7.56 -9.92
N LEU A 86 -0.63 7.49 -9.95
CA LEU A 86 0.15 6.72 -8.99
C LEU A 86 -0.01 7.25 -7.56
N GLY A 87 -0.01 8.57 -7.37
CA GLY A 87 -0.21 9.21 -6.07
C GLY A 87 -1.57 8.86 -5.47
N VAL A 88 -2.65 9.02 -6.25
CA VAL A 88 -4.01 8.64 -5.84
C VAL A 88 -4.10 7.13 -5.54
N TYR A 89 -3.48 6.29 -6.37
CA TYR A 89 -3.47 4.84 -6.15
C TYR A 89 -2.81 4.46 -4.81
N ASN A 90 -1.65 5.02 -4.50
CA ASN A 90 -0.93 4.76 -3.25
C ASN A 90 -1.73 5.23 -2.02
N LEU A 91 -2.33 6.42 -2.07
CA LEU A 91 -3.18 6.91 -0.98
C LEU A 91 -4.41 6.02 -0.79
N LYS A 92 -5.02 5.55 -1.88
CA LYS A 92 -6.15 4.62 -1.84
C LYS A 92 -5.76 3.27 -1.24
N LEU A 93 -4.56 2.78 -1.58
CA LEU A 93 -4.02 1.58 -0.96
C LEU A 93 -3.81 1.78 0.54
N TYR A 94 -3.27 2.92 0.96
CA TYR A 94 -3.03 3.22 2.37
C TYR A 94 -4.31 3.38 3.20
N TYR A 95 -5.25 4.21 2.76
CA TYR A 95 -6.44 4.56 3.55
C TYR A 95 -7.56 3.54 3.47
N VAL A 96 -7.67 2.80 2.36
CA VAL A 96 -8.83 1.94 2.11
C VAL A 96 -8.49 0.46 2.28
N HIS A 97 -7.29 0.03 1.86
CA HIS A 97 -6.94 -1.38 1.97
C HIS A 97 -6.56 -1.71 3.42
N THR A 98 -7.42 -2.49 4.06
CA THR A 98 -7.26 -2.95 5.43
C THR A 98 -7.64 -4.43 5.47
N VAL A 99 -6.90 -5.20 6.25
CA VAL A 99 -7.23 -6.60 6.50
C VAL A 99 -7.45 -6.77 7.98
N LEU A 100 -8.61 -7.29 8.36
CA LEU A 100 -8.90 -7.69 9.73
C LEU A 100 -9.02 -9.20 9.78
N TYR A 101 -8.49 -9.84 10.81
CA TYR A 101 -8.71 -11.27 10.99
C TYR A 101 -8.91 -11.62 12.47
N ASN A 102 -9.58 -12.74 12.68
CA ASN A 102 -9.71 -13.42 13.95
C ASN A 102 -9.55 -14.94 13.73
N GLU A 103 -9.86 -15.74 14.74
CA GLU A 103 -9.73 -17.20 14.68
C GLU A 103 -10.72 -17.86 13.71
N ASP A 104 -11.80 -17.17 13.31
CA ASP A 104 -12.86 -17.73 12.47
C ASP A 104 -12.75 -17.31 11.00
N HIS A 105 -12.44 -16.04 10.75
CA HIS A 105 -12.51 -15.42 9.44
C HIS A 105 -11.54 -14.25 9.25
N ILE A 106 -11.32 -13.93 7.98
CA ILE A 106 -10.54 -12.81 7.47
C ILE A 106 -11.51 -11.88 6.74
N THR A 107 -11.51 -10.61 7.12
CA THR A 107 -12.21 -9.54 6.41
C THR A 107 -11.17 -8.68 5.67
N CYS A 108 -11.22 -8.69 4.34
CA CYS A 108 -10.34 -7.87 3.50
C CYS A 108 -11.16 -6.74 2.85
N TYR A 109 -10.76 -5.50 3.09
CA TYR A 109 -11.26 -4.33 2.37
C TYR A 109 -10.40 -4.13 1.13
N ASN A 110 -11.00 -4.23 -0.04
CA ASN A 110 -10.27 -3.96 -1.29
C ASN A 110 -10.03 -2.45 -1.46
N THR A 111 -9.22 -2.06 -2.44
CA THR A 111 -8.97 -0.65 -2.73
C THR A 111 -10.24 0.13 -3.07
N ARG A 112 -11.34 -0.52 -3.48
CA ARG A 112 -12.65 0.11 -3.72
C ARG A 112 -13.51 0.25 -2.45
N GLY A 113 -13.00 -0.10 -1.28
CA GLY A 113 -13.72 -0.04 0.00
C GLY A 113 -14.73 -1.16 0.21
N LYS A 114 -14.83 -2.13 -0.71
CA LYS A 114 -15.72 -3.28 -0.55
C LYS A 114 -15.05 -4.32 0.35
N ALA A 115 -15.74 -4.70 1.41
CA ALA A 115 -15.34 -5.77 2.29
C ALA A 115 -15.64 -7.14 1.66
N LYS A 116 -14.72 -8.08 1.80
CA LYS A 116 -14.94 -9.51 1.56
C LYS A 116 -14.58 -10.28 2.82
N VAL A 117 -15.46 -11.19 3.24
CA VAL A 117 -15.27 -12.03 4.42
C VAL A 117 -14.98 -13.45 3.96
N PHE A 118 -13.85 -14.00 4.40
CA PHE A 118 -13.38 -15.35 4.10
C PHE A 118 -13.20 -16.12 5.40
N TYR A 119 -13.93 -17.22 5.57
CA TYR A 119 -13.71 -18.11 6.70
C TYR A 119 -12.47 -18.96 6.44
N TRP A 120 -11.68 -19.23 7.49
CA TRP A 120 -10.47 -20.06 7.35
C TRP A 120 -10.80 -21.42 6.74
N LYS A 121 -11.90 -22.05 7.18
CA LYS A 121 -12.36 -23.35 6.65
C LYS A 121 -12.55 -23.38 5.13
N ASP A 122 -12.91 -22.25 4.51
CA ASP A 122 -13.23 -22.17 3.09
C ASP A 122 -11.99 -21.95 2.20
N ILE A 123 -10.83 -21.64 2.79
CA ILE A 123 -9.58 -21.45 2.07
C ILE A 123 -9.08 -22.82 1.58
N ARG A 124 -8.95 -22.94 0.26
CA ARG A 124 -8.51 -24.17 -0.42
C ARG A 124 -7.13 -24.04 -1.05
N HIS A 125 -6.77 -22.83 -1.45
CA HIS A 125 -5.53 -22.59 -2.18
C HIS A 125 -5.01 -21.19 -1.88
N ALA A 126 -3.69 -21.03 -1.96
CA ALA A 126 -3.03 -19.76 -1.80
C ALA A 126 -1.87 -19.66 -2.79
N VAL A 127 -1.66 -18.46 -3.35
CA VAL A 127 -0.59 -18.18 -4.31
C VAL A 127 0.14 -16.93 -3.86
N TYR A 128 1.46 -17.04 -3.73
CA TYR A 128 2.32 -15.88 -3.53
C TYR A 128 2.73 -15.30 -4.89
N ASN A 129 2.53 -14.00 -5.03
CA ASN A 129 3.03 -13.23 -6.17
C ASN A 129 4.21 -12.38 -5.69
N GLY A 130 5.42 -12.81 -6.04
CA GLY A 130 6.66 -12.10 -5.68
C GLY A 130 6.83 -10.75 -6.38
N TYR A 131 6.18 -10.53 -7.53
CA TYR A 131 6.24 -9.23 -8.23
C TYR A 131 5.46 -8.15 -7.48
N THR A 132 4.30 -8.49 -6.94
CA THR A 132 3.46 -7.55 -6.19
C THR A 132 3.62 -7.65 -4.68
N GLY A 133 4.51 -8.52 -4.19
CA GLY A 133 4.68 -8.81 -2.76
C GLY A 133 3.35 -9.16 -2.07
N SER A 134 2.50 -9.96 -2.69
CA SER A 134 1.16 -10.23 -2.15
C SER A 134 0.77 -11.70 -2.22
N ILE A 135 -0.08 -12.13 -1.31
CA ILE A 135 -0.66 -13.46 -1.28
C ILE A 135 -2.12 -13.37 -1.66
N ARG A 136 -2.51 -14.21 -2.61
CA ARG A 136 -3.91 -14.41 -2.98
C ARG A 136 -4.41 -15.67 -2.31
N LEU A 137 -5.45 -15.54 -1.51
CA LEU A 137 -6.15 -16.67 -0.89
C LEU A 137 -7.41 -16.95 -1.68
N TYR A 138 -7.59 -18.20 -2.10
CA TYR A 138 -8.71 -18.65 -2.91
C TYR A 138 -9.68 -19.49 -2.07
N SER A 139 -10.96 -19.12 -2.15
CA SER A 139 -12.07 -19.84 -1.53
C SER A 139 -12.55 -20.99 -2.41
N SER A 140 -13.24 -21.95 -1.81
CA SER A 140 -14.00 -23.00 -2.49
C SER A 140 -14.96 -22.46 -3.56
N ARG A 141 -15.44 -21.21 -3.42
CA ARG A 141 -16.35 -20.55 -4.36
C ARG A 141 -15.64 -19.84 -5.53
N LYS A 142 -14.35 -20.12 -5.77
CA LYS A 142 -13.49 -19.44 -6.77
C LYS A 142 -13.31 -17.92 -6.55
N GLU A 143 -13.76 -17.40 -5.42
CA GLU A 143 -13.45 -16.05 -4.99
C GLU A 143 -12.03 -15.98 -4.45
N HIS A 144 -11.44 -14.78 -4.47
CA HIS A 144 -10.15 -14.54 -3.83
C HIS A 144 -10.10 -13.23 -3.06
N ILE A 145 -9.22 -13.20 -2.07
CA ILE A 145 -8.75 -11.99 -1.37
C ILE A 145 -7.25 -11.83 -1.60
N ILE A 146 -6.78 -10.58 -1.59
CA ILE A 146 -5.36 -10.23 -1.78
C ILE A 146 -4.88 -9.59 -0.49
N ILE A 147 -3.78 -10.11 0.05
CA ILE A 147 -3.14 -9.62 1.27
C ILE A 147 -1.71 -9.24 0.89
N HIS A 148 -1.36 -7.96 1.04
CA HIS A 148 -0.02 -7.48 0.74
C HIS A 148 0.93 -7.74 1.91
N HIS A 149 2.19 -8.02 1.59
CA HIS A 149 3.24 -8.28 2.58
C HIS A 149 3.61 -7.02 3.37
N ASP A 150 3.44 -5.84 2.79
CA ASP A 150 3.78 -4.56 3.44
C ASP A 150 2.72 -4.09 4.47
N LEU A 151 1.77 -4.96 4.80
CA LEU A 151 0.81 -4.74 5.86
C LEU A 151 1.50 -4.91 7.22
N GLY A 152 1.27 -3.98 8.14
CA GLY A 152 1.69 -4.13 9.53
C GLY A 152 1.00 -5.30 10.19
N GLY A 153 1.76 -6.11 10.91
CA GLY A 153 1.26 -7.35 11.54
C GLY A 153 1.19 -8.53 10.58
N ILE A 154 1.86 -8.47 9.42
CA ILE A 154 1.91 -9.59 8.48
C ILE A 154 2.54 -10.85 9.10
N ASP A 155 3.50 -10.69 10.00
CA ASP A 155 4.15 -11.81 10.67
C ASP A 155 3.17 -12.56 11.58
N ASP A 156 2.37 -11.84 12.36
CA ASP A 156 1.29 -12.40 13.18
C ASP A 156 0.26 -13.11 12.29
N PHE A 157 -0.05 -12.52 11.14
CA PHE A 157 -0.95 -13.14 10.17
C PHE A 157 -0.36 -14.42 9.58
N TYR A 158 0.95 -14.47 9.30
CA TYR A 158 1.59 -15.69 8.83
C TYR A 158 1.58 -16.77 9.89
N GLN A 159 1.90 -16.44 11.14
CA GLN A 159 1.82 -17.40 12.24
C GLN A 159 0.41 -17.99 12.35
N GLU A 160 -0.62 -17.14 12.28
CA GLU A 160 -2.02 -17.60 12.29
C GLU A 160 -2.36 -18.43 11.05
N PHE A 161 -1.87 -18.05 9.87
CA PHE A 161 -2.09 -18.80 8.64
C PHE A 161 -1.43 -20.18 8.67
N TYR A 162 -0.22 -20.30 9.24
CA TYR A 162 0.45 -21.58 9.47
C TYR A 162 -0.31 -22.43 10.48
N ARG A 163 -0.86 -21.83 11.55
CA ARG A 163 -1.70 -22.52 12.55
C ARG A 163 -2.97 -23.09 11.93
N GLN A 164 -3.69 -22.27 11.17
CA GLN A 164 -5.00 -22.63 10.61
C GLN A 164 -4.90 -23.53 9.38
N LYS A 165 -3.85 -23.37 8.55
CA LYS A 165 -3.71 -24.02 7.24
C LYS A 165 -2.27 -24.46 6.94
N PRO A 166 -1.66 -25.35 7.76
CA PRO A 166 -0.25 -25.72 7.63
C PRO A 166 0.10 -26.28 6.23
N HIS A 167 -0.74 -27.16 5.68
CA HIS A 167 -0.51 -27.75 4.35
C HIS A 167 -0.59 -26.75 3.19
N ILE A 168 -1.35 -25.67 3.34
CA ILE A 168 -1.44 -24.62 2.33
C ILE A 168 -0.26 -23.67 2.50
N ALA A 169 0.02 -23.26 3.73
CA ALA A 169 1.11 -22.36 4.08
C ALA A 169 2.49 -22.92 3.73
N GLN A 170 2.71 -24.24 3.77
CA GLN A 170 3.97 -24.86 3.31
C GLN A 170 4.15 -24.82 1.78
N LYS A 171 3.06 -24.90 1.02
CA LYS A 171 3.10 -24.88 -0.45
C LYS A 171 3.37 -23.48 -0.99
N VAL A 172 2.82 -22.48 -0.31
CA VAL A 172 3.22 -21.10 -0.54
C VAL A 172 4.61 -20.99 0.08
N LYS A 173 5.68 -20.93 -0.72
CA LYS A 173 7.04 -20.64 -0.22
C LYS A 173 7.09 -19.19 0.30
N ILE A 174 6.36 -18.90 1.38
CA ILE A 174 6.41 -17.65 2.10
C ILE A 174 7.79 -17.66 2.72
N ARG A 175 8.71 -16.88 2.14
CA ARG A 175 9.98 -16.59 2.79
C ARG A 175 9.62 -15.77 4.02
N ILE A 176 9.42 -16.44 5.15
CA ILE A 176 9.44 -15.75 6.44
C ILE A 176 10.88 -15.26 6.54
N LEU A 177 11.09 -13.97 6.30
CA LEU A 177 12.40 -13.35 6.48
C LEU A 177 12.72 -13.48 7.97
N THR A 178 13.58 -14.44 8.27
CA THR A 178 14.17 -14.66 9.60
C THR A 178 15.28 -13.64 9.79
#